data_AF-A0A2V2MU77-F1
#
_entry.id   AF-A0A2V2MU77-F1
#
_cell.length_a   1.000
_cell.length_b   1.000
_cell.length_c   1.000
_cell.angle_alpha   90.00
_cell.angle_beta   90.00
_cell.angle_gamma   90.00
#
_symmetry.space_group_name_H-M   'P 1'
#
loop_
_entity.id
_entity.type
_entity.pdbx_description
1 polymer ?
#
loop_
_entity_poly.entity_id
_entity_poly.type
_entity_poly.pdbx_seq_one_letter_code
_entity_poly.pdbx_strand_id
1 'polypeptide(L)'
;MVACESTNNFWYHIHDSLCDHATVIVGNAHDMKVLTHKKTDKIDSEIIAKLALKGMITPSRVVPCHQRDFRNIVRMRHFLVRKRTDLKNRIHNIFDTELFHLSNVLTDVFGKSGRIIMDGILHGKSADEVIMSLKGQVKIKKGGDIRLLLEQSLSVYALMQLRHSLEVLRK
;
A
#
# COMPACT_ATOMS: atom_id res chain seq x y z
N MET A 1 -24.73 11.88 27.28
CA MET A 1 -24.31 12.22 25.90
C MET A 1 -22.81 12.01 25.80
N VAL A 2 -22.36 11.43 24.69
CA VAL A 2 -20.94 11.14 24.40
C VAL A 2 -20.61 11.79 23.07
N ALA A 3 -19.43 12.38 22.93
CA ALA A 3 -18.97 12.94 21.67
C ALA A 3 -17.55 12.44 21.34
N CYS A 4 -17.33 12.09 20.09
CA CYS A 4 -16.04 11.60 19.61
C CYS A 4 -15.72 12.18 18.23
N GLU A 5 -14.42 12.33 17.99
CA GLU A 5 -13.89 12.77 16.71
C GLU A 5 -13.87 11.59 15.72
N SER A 6 -14.21 11.84 14.45
CA SER A 6 -14.21 10.84 13.38
C SER A 6 -12.79 10.51 12.86
N THR A 7 -11.77 10.63 13.70
CA THR A 7 -10.38 10.34 13.34
C THR A 7 -10.08 8.87 13.55
N ASN A 8 -9.56 8.22 12.49
CA ASN A 8 -9.30 6.79 12.47
C ASN A 8 -10.59 5.97 12.79
N ASN A 9 -10.44 4.71 13.21
CA ASN A 9 -11.56 3.81 13.48
C ASN A 9 -11.97 3.72 14.97
N PHE A 10 -11.31 4.45 15.88
CA PHE A 10 -11.58 4.35 17.33
C PHE A 10 -13.03 4.69 17.71
N TRP A 11 -13.65 5.64 17.00
CA TRP A 11 -15.04 6.03 17.24
C TRP A 11 -16.04 4.92 16.95
N TYR A 12 -15.69 3.88 16.19
CA TYR A 12 -16.59 2.77 15.84
C TYR A 12 -17.00 2.05 17.12
N HIS A 13 -16.02 1.65 17.94
CA HIS A 13 -16.26 0.93 19.19
C HIS A 13 -17.05 1.75 20.20
N ILE A 14 -16.74 3.05 20.32
CA ILE A 14 -17.47 3.97 21.20
C ILE A 14 -18.92 4.10 20.75
N HIS A 15 -19.15 4.35 19.46
CA HIS A 15 -20.48 4.49 18.91
C HIS A 15 -21.30 3.20 19.07
N ASP A 16 -20.74 2.07 18.67
CA ASP A 16 -21.46 0.79 18.62
C ASP A 16 -21.76 0.23 20.02
N SER A 17 -20.93 0.55 21.02
CA SER A 17 -21.16 0.09 22.40
C SER A 17 -22.13 0.98 23.17
N LEU A 18 -22.34 2.23 22.75
CA LEU A 18 -23.07 3.23 23.54
C LEU A 18 -24.31 3.79 22.85
N CYS A 19 -24.51 3.56 21.55
CA CYS A 19 -25.64 4.14 20.80
C CYS A 19 -27.00 3.77 21.38
N ASP A 20 -27.13 2.58 21.98
CA ASP A 20 -28.37 2.09 22.60
C ASP A 20 -28.55 2.59 24.04
N HIS A 21 -27.53 3.22 24.64
CA HIS A 21 -27.52 3.67 26.03
C HIS A 21 -27.41 5.18 26.19
N ALA A 22 -26.88 5.90 25.19
CA ALA A 22 -26.70 7.34 25.22
C ALA A 22 -26.67 7.95 23.82
N THR A 23 -27.02 9.22 23.70
CA THR A 23 -26.75 9.99 22.48
C THR A 23 -25.25 10.06 22.23
N VAL A 24 -24.80 9.49 21.11
CA VAL A 24 -23.42 9.55 20.63
C VAL A 24 -23.31 10.51 19.45
N ILE A 25 -22.45 11.52 19.56
CA ILE A 25 -22.15 12.47 18.49
C ILE A 25 -20.78 12.12 17.91
N VAL A 26 -20.74 11.72 16.65
CA VAL A 26 -19.49 11.58 15.89
C VAL A 26 -19.31 12.85 15.08
N GLY A 27 -18.27 13.65 15.35
CA GLY A 27 -18.01 14.90 14.62
C GLY A 27 -16.80 14.81 13.70
N ASN A 28 -16.78 15.62 12.64
CA ASN A 28 -15.67 15.65 11.69
C ASN A 28 -14.43 16.25 12.36
N ALA A 29 -13.31 15.53 12.28
CA ALA A 29 -12.00 15.94 12.73
C ALA A 29 -11.57 17.35 12.28
N HIS A 30 -11.86 17.69 11.03
CA HIS A 30 -11.53 18.98 10.46
C HIS A 30 -12.31 20.11 11.16
N ASP A 31 -13.59 19.89 11.42
CA ASP A 31 -14.49 20.90 11.96
C ASP A 31 -14.36 21.02 13.48
N MET A 32 -13.94 19.94 14.15
CA MET A 32 -13.67 19.90 15.59
C MET A 32 -12.27 20.39 15.97
N LYS A 33 -11.45 20.77 14.98
CA LYS A 33 -10.06 21.14 15.22
C LYS A 33 -9.96 22.47 15.95
N VAL A 34 -9.69 22.41 17.25
CA VAL A 34 -9.37 23.60 18.06
C VAL A 34 -7.86 23.86 18.00
N LEU A 35 -7.48 25.11 17.70
CA LEU A 35 -6.09 25.55 17.68
C LEU A 35 -5.58 25.69 19.13
N THR A 36 -5.12 24.59 19.73
CA THR A 36 -4.46 24.59 21.04
C THR A 36 -2.95 24.35 20.88
N HIS A 37 -2.13 25.18 21.53
CA HIS A 37 -0.67 25.05 21.50
C HIS A 37 -0.13 23.89 22.38
N LYS A 38 -0.97 23.31 23.24
CA LYS A 38 -0.67 22.12 24.05
C LYS A 38 -1.79 21.11 23.88
N LYS A 39 -1.57 20.13 23.00
CA LYS A 39 -2.51 19.06 22.69
C LYS A 39 -2.17 17.81 23.49
N THR A 40 -3.06 17.37 24.36
CA THR A 40 -3.00 16.06 25.03
C THR A 40 -4.38 15.42 24.95
N ASP A 41 -4.46 14.09 24.97
CA ASP A 41 -5.74 13.36 24.88
C ASP A 41 -6.74 13.81 25.95
N LYS A 42 -6.25 14.17 27.15
CA LYS A 42 -7.07 14.73 28.23
C LYS A 42 -7.66 16.08 27.84
N ILE A 43 -6.83 17.02 27.38
CA ILE A 43 -7.28 18.37 26.99
C ILE A 43 -8.27 18.29 25.82
N ASP A 44 -8.00 17.43 24.84
CA ASP A 44 -8.89 17.22 23.70
C ASP A 44 -10.26 16.69 24.14
N SER A 45 -10.29 15.69 25.03
CA SER A 45 -11.56 15.16 25.55
C SER A 45 -12.39 16.21 26.30
N GLU A 46 -11.75 17.06 27.11
CA GLU A 46 -12.42 18.16 27.81
C GLU A 46 -12.99 19.20 26.84
N ILE A 47 -12.24 19.54 25.78
CA ILE A 47 -12.68 20.48 24.75
C ILE A 47 -13.88 19.91 23.97
N ILE A 48 -13.79 18.65 23.53
CA ILE A 48 -14.87 17.96 22.82
C ILE A 48 -16.14 17.91 23.69
N ALA A 49 -16.01 17.60 24.98
CA ALA A 49 -17.13 17.60 25.91
C ALA A 49 -17.80 18.99 26.02
N LYS A 50 -17.00 20.07 26.11
CA LYS A 50 -17.51 21.45 26.15
C LYS A 50 -18.22 21.84 24.85
N LEU A 51 -17.67 21.46 23.70
CA LEU A 51 -18.28 21.71 22.38
C LEU A 51 -19.61 20.97 22.24
N ALA A 52 -19.65 19.69 22.66
CA ALA A 52 -20.85 18.88 22.65
C ALA A 52 -21.95 19.48 23.54
N LEU A 53 -21.61 19.89 24.77
CA LEU A 53 -22.57 20.49 25.71
C LEU A 53 -23.19 21.78 25.16
N LYS A 54 -22.42 22.56 24.39
CA LYS A 54 -22.89 23.80 23.75
C LYS A 54 -23.60 23.57 22.42
N GLY A 55 -23.76 22.32 21.96
CA GLY A 55 -24.35 22.01 20.66
C GLY A 55 -23.51 22.49 19.47
N MET A 56 -22.20 22.69 19.66
CA MET A 56 -21.28 23.25 18.66
C MET A 56 -20.63 22.17 17.78
N ILE A 57 -21.03 20.90 17.91
CA ILE A 57 -20.54 19.81 17.06
C ILE A 57 -21.65 19.43 16.09
N THR A 58 -21.42 19.66 14.79
CA THR A 58 -22.28 19.14 13.74
C THR A 58 -22.10 17.62 13.64
N PRO A 59 -23.14 16.80 13.91
CA PRO A 59 -23.01 15.36 13.83
C PRO A 59 -22.74 14.91 12.40
N SER A 60 -21.71 14.11 12.22
CA SER A 60 -21.45 13.38 10.98
C SER A 60 -22.46 12.26 10.81
N ARG A 61 -22.79 11.96 9.55
CA ARG A 61 -23.62 10.80 9.23
C ARG A 61 -22.87 9.50 9.55
N VAL A 62 -23.35 8.78 10.55
CA VAL A 62 -22.91 7.41 10.84
C VAL A 62 -23.71 6.44 9.99
N VAL A 63 -23.03 5.66 9.14
CA VAL A 63 -23.68 4.61 8.34
C VAL A 63 -23.75 3.29 9.14
N PRO A 64 -24.74 2.42 8.86
CA PRO A 64 -24.88 1.14 9.56
C PRO A 64 -23.61 0.27 9.47
N CYS A 65 -23.45 -0.63 10.46
CA CYS A 65 -22.27 -1.47 10.60
C CYS A 65 -21.89 -2.21 9.30
N HIS A 66 -22.85 -2.93 8.69
CA HIS A 66 -22.62 -3.67 7.44
C HIS A 66 -22.08 -2.80 6.28
N GLN A 67 -22.48 -1.52 6.19
CA GLN A 67 -21.98 -0.61 5.17
C GLN A 67 -20.56 -0.13 5.48
N ARG A 68 -20.21 0.06 6.77
CA ARG A 68 -18.84 0.40 7.18
C ARG A 68 -17.89 -0.76 6.89
N ASP A 69 -18.31 -2.00 7.18
CA ASP A 69 -17.50 -3.20 6.91
C ASP A 69 -17.21 -3.33 5.42
N PHE A 70 -18.22 -3.18 4.57
CA PHE A 70 -18.03 -3.18 3.12
C PHE A 70 -17.06 -2.09 2.65
N ARG A 71 -17.22 -0.86 3.16
CA ARG A 71 -16.29 0.25 2.87
C ARG A 71 -14.86 -0.06 3.31
N ASN A 72 -14.68 -0.71 4.46
CA ASN A 72 -13.37 -1.07 4.98
C ASN A 72 -12.70 -2.13 4.11
N ILE A 73 -13.45 -3.15 3.66
CA ILE A 73 -12.93 -4.17 2.73
C ILE A 73 -12.51 -3.54 1.39
N VAL A 74 -13.34 -2.66 0.82
CA VAL A 74 -13.02 -1.96 -0.44
C VAL A 74 -11.77 -1.08 -0.28
N ARG A 75 -11.68 -0.32 0.81
CA ARG A 75 -10.50 0.52 1.11
C ARG A 75 -9.25 -0.33 1.31
N MET A 76 -9.36 -1.45 2.03
CA MET A 76 -8.26 -2.39 2.22
C MET A 76 -7.78 -2.94 0.87
N ARG A 77 -8.69 -3.37 0.00
CA ARG A 77 -8.33 -3.83 -1.35
C ARG A 77 -7.62 -2.73 -2.13
N HIS A 78 -8.16 -1.52 -2.14
CA HIS A 78 -7.53 -0.39 -2.83
C HIS A 78 -6.13 -0.08 -2.29
N PHE A 79 -5.97 -0.09 -0.96
CA PHE A 79 -4.67 0.07 -0.31
C PHE A 79 -3.67 -1.00 -0.75
N LEU A 80 -4.06 -2.28 -0.72
CA LEU A 80 -3.18 -3.39 -1.10
C LEU A 80 -2.80 -3.34 -2.59
N VAL A 81 -3.74 -3.00 -3.47
CA VAL A 81 -3.46 -2.81 -4.90
C VAL A 81 -2.46 -1.68 -5.12
N ARG A 82 -2.63 -0.55 -4.42
CA ARG A 82 -1.68 0.57 -4.47
C ARG A 82 -0.31 0.17 -3.96
N LYS A 83 -0.23 -0.53 -2.81
CA LYS A 83 1.04 -1.02 -2.27
C LYS A 83 1.76 -1.99 -3.22
N ARG A 84 1.02 -2.85 -3.91
CA ARG A 84 1.57 -3.71 -4.96
C ARG A 84 2.16 -2.89 -6.11
N THR A 85 1.48 -1.84 -6.55
CA THR A 85 2.00 -0.92 -7.59
C THR A 85 3.24 -0.17 -7.09
N ASP A 86 3.24 0.32 -5.85
CA ASP A 86 4.39 1.01 -5.25
C ASP A 86 5.62 0.09 -5.22
N LEU A 87 5.45 -1.20 -4.86
CA LEU A 87 6.53 -2.20 -4.89
C LEU A 87 7.04 -2.49 -6.30
N LYS A 88 6.14 -2.59 -7.29
CA LYS A 88 6.53 -2.74 -8.69
C LYS A 88 7.35 -1.53 -9.18
N ASN A 89 6.91 -0.32 -8.85
CA ASN A 89 7.64 0.90 -9.18
C ASN A 89 8.99 0.96 -8.48
N ARG A 90 9.09 0.44 -7.24
CA ARG A 90 10.37 0.31 -6.55
C ARG A 90 11.33 -0.62 -7.30
N ILE A 91 10.86 -1.73 -7.84
CA ILE A 91 11.67 -2.64 -8.67
C ILE A 91 12.13 -1.95 -9.96
N HIS A 92 11.25 -1.18 -10.62
CA HIS A 92 11.66 -0.37 -11.77
C HIS A 92 12.78 0.62 -11.39
N ASN A 93 12.65 1.33 -10.27
CA ASN A 93 13.69 2.26 -9.82
C ASN A 93 15.03 1.56 -9.50
N ILE A 94 14.99 0.34 -8.94
CA ILE A 94 16.21 -0.46 -8.71
C ILE A 94 16.90 -0.74 -10.04
N PHE A 95 16.13 -1.19 -11.04
CA PHE A 95 16.64 -1.45 -12.38
C PHE A 95 17.20 -0.20 -13.05
N ASP A 96 16.51 0.93 -12.96
CA ASP A 96 16.97 2.18 -13.57
C ASP A 96 18.27 2.70 -12.93
N THR A 97 18.44 2.52 -11.61
CA THR A 97 19.68 2.90 -10.90
C THR A 97 20.88 2.06 -11.35
N GLU A 98 20.63 0.81 -11.74
CA GLU A 98 21.66 -0.12 -12.21
C GLU A 98 21.77 -0.16 -13.75
N LEU A 99 21.09 0.77 -14.46
CA LEU A 99 21.00 0.84 -15.92
C LEU A 99 20.48 -0.46 -16.58
N PHE A 100 19.74 -1.27 -15.82
CA PHE A 100 19.22 -2.57 -16.24
C PHE A 100 17.78 -2.42 -16.76
N HIS A 101 17.58 -1.87 -17.96
CA HIS A 101 16.24 -1.53 -18.45
C HIS A 101 15.45 -2.73 -19.03
N LEU A 102 15.05 -3.67 -18.18
CA LEU A 102 14.25 -4.85 -18.58
C LEU A 102 12.91 -4.49 -19.23
N SER A 103 12.33 -3.34 -18.88
CA SER A 103 11.11 -2.79 -19.48
C SER A 103 11.26 -2.42 -20.96
N ASN A 104 12.48 -2.22 -21.46
CA ASN A 104 12.72 -1.96 -22.88
C ASN A 104 12.64 -3.25 -23.71
N VAL A 105 12.86 -4.40 -23.07
CA VAL A 105 12.91 -5.72 -23.71
C VAL A 105 11.57 -6.45 -23.57
N LEU A 106 10.91 -6.31 -22.41
CA LEU A 106 9.67 -7.00 -22.09
C LEU A 106 8.48 -6.04 -21.99
N THR A 107 7.35 -6.45 -22.55
CA THR A 107 6.07 -5.74 -22.40
C THR A 107 5.50 -5.82 -20.98
N ASP A 108 5.77 -6.92 -20.26
CA ASP A 108 5.37 -7.10 -18.86
C ASP A 108 6.53 -7.69 -18.04
N VAL A 109 7.25 -6.80 -17.34
CA VAL A 109 8.36 -7.15 -16.44
C VAL A 109 7.90 -8.06 -15.29
N PHE A 110 6.65 -7.92 -14.84
CA PHE A 110 6.10 -8.74 -13.77
C PHE A 110 5.28 -9.91 -14.30
N GLY A 111 5.38 -10.21 -15.60
CA GLY A 111 4.76 -11.34 -16.24
C GLY A 111 5.50 -12.65 -15.95
N LYS A 112 5.09 -13.74 -16.61
CA LYS A 112 5.76 -15.05 -16.46
C LYS A 112 7.24 -14.97 -16.83
N SER A 113 7.56 -14.41 -18.00
CA SER A 113 8.94 -14.31 -18.50
C SER A 113 9.82 -13.41 -17.63
N GLY A 114 9.33 -12.22 -17.26
CA GLY A 114 10.12 -11.30 -16.43
C GLY A 114 10.40 -11.85 -15.04
N ARG A 115 9.45 -12.58 -14.42
CA ARG A 115 9.71 -13.31 -13.16
C ARG A 115 10.77 -14.39 -13.31
N ILE A 116 10.77 -15.15 -14.40
CA ILE A 116 11.81 -16.17 -14.67
C ILE A 116 13.19 -15.50 -14.77
N ILE A 117 13.28 -14.37 -15.46
CA ILE A 117 14.53 -13.61 -15.62
C ILE A 117 15.01 -13.09 -14.26
N MET A 118 14.14 -12.41 -13.50
CA MET A 118 14.50 -11.90 -12.18
C MET A 118 14.90 -13.01 -11.19
N ASP A 119 14.23 -14.17 -11.23
CA ASP A 119 14.67 -15.33 -10.45
C ASP A 119 16.02 -15.85 -10.92
N GLY A 120 16.27 -15.93 -12.22
CA GLY A 120 17.56 -16.33 -12.75
C GLY A 120 18.70 -15.47 -12.21
N ILE A 121 18.50 -14.15 -12.26
CA ILE A 121 19.44 -13.15 -11.73
C ILE A 121 19.69 -13.37 -10.23
N LEU A 122 18.63 -13.53 -9.43
CA LEU A 122 18.76 -13.72 -7.98
C LEU A 122 19.46 -15.04 -7.58
N HIS A 123 19.39 -16.06 -8.44
CA HIS A 123 20.06 -17.35 -8.21
C HIS A 123 21.43 -17.44 -8.90
N GLY A 124 21.91 -16.36 -9.52
CA GLY A 124 23.21 -16.34 -10.20
C GLY A 124 23.27 -17.27 -11.43
N LYS A 125 22.13 -17.54 -12.08
CA LYS A 125 22.09 -18.37 -13.29
C LYS A 125 22.75 -17.67 -14.46
N SER A 126 23.37 -18.45 -15.35
CA SER A 126 23.94 -17.90 -16.59
C SER A 126 22.83 -17.42 -17.54
N ALA A 127 23.18 -16.49 -18.45
CA ALA A 127 22.22 -15.98 -19.44
C ALA A 127 21.58 -17.10 -20.26
N ASP A 128 22.37 -18.12 -20.64
CA ASP A 128 21.89 -19.31 -21.36
C ASP A 128 20.84 -20.09 -20.57
N GLU A 129 21.08 -20.36 -19.29
CA GLU A 129 20.14 -21.08 -18.43
C GLU A 129 18.80 -20.33 -18.28
N VAL A 130 18.87 -19.00 -18.14
CA VAL A 130 17.68 -18.16 -18.05
C VAL A 130 16.90 -18.21 -19.35
N ILE A 131 17.56 -18.03 -20.50
CA ILE A 131 16.91 -18.05 -21.81
C ILE A 131 16.33 -19.43 -22.13
N MET A 132 17.01 -20.52 -21.72
CA MET A 132 16.48 -21.88 -21.88
C MET A 132 15.19 -22.08 -21.10
N SER A 133 15.06 -21.45 -19.92
CA SER A 133 13.88 -21.49 -19.06
C SER A 133 12.69 -20.66 -19.59
N LEU A 134 12.93 -19.73 -20.52
CA LEU A 134 11.87 -18.95 -21.16
C LEU A 134 11.07 -19.81 -22.15
N LYS A 135 9.81 -19.40 -22.41
CA LYS A 135 8.91 -20.08 -23.34
C LYS A 135 8.31 -19.11 -24.35
N GLY A 136 7.91 -19.64 -25.50
CA GLY A 136 7.14 -18.93 -26.52
C GLY A 136 7.90 -17.79 -27.21
N GLN A 137 7.14 -16.78 -27.66
CA GLN A 137 7.63 -15.69 -28.51
C GLN A 137 8.70 -14.82 -27.85
N VAL A 138 8.70 -14.69 -26.52
CA VAL A 138 9.73 -13.91 -25.81
C VAL A 138 11.10 -14.54 -25.99
N LYS A 139 11.23 -15.86 -25.84
CA LYS A 139 12.50 -16.57 -26.06
C LYS A 139 12.99 -16.39 -27.51
N ILE A 140 12.08 -16.55 -28.47
CA ILE A 140 12.41 -16.54 -29.90
C ILE A 140 12.78 -15.12 -30.37
N LYS A 141 11.97 -14.11 -30.04
CA LYS A 141 12.12 -12.75 -30.55
C LYS A 141 13.04 -11.86 -29.71
N LYS A 142 13.14 -12.13 -28.40
CA LYS A 142 13.85 -11.28 -27.44
C LYS A 142 15.03 -11.98 -26.78
N GLY A 143 15.35 -13.23 -27.13
CA GLY A 143 16.45 -13.97 -26.53
C GLY A 143 17.81 -13.28 -26.65
N GLY A 144 18.10 -12.65 -27.79
CA GLY A 144 19.32 -11.86 -28.00
C GLY A 144 19.40 -10.64 -27.09
N ASP A 145 18.35 -9.81 -27.09
CA ASP A 145 18.23 -8.62 -26.22
C ASP A 145 18.35 -9.00 -24.73
N ILE A 146 17.73 -10.11 -24.32
CA ILE A 146 17.78 -10.62 -22.95
C ILE A 146 19.20 -11.08 -22.58
N ARG A 147 19.92 -11.74 -23.50
CA ARG A 147 21.30 -12.16 -23.27
C ARG A 147 22.20 -10.95 -22.99
N LEU A 148 22.16 -9.96 -23.88
CA LEU A 148 22.90 -8.70 -23.76
C LEU A 148 22.61 -7.99 -22.43
N LEU A 149 21.35 -7.96 -22.02
CA LEU A 149 20.97 -7.36 -20.74
C LEU A 149 21.55 -8.14 -19.55
N LEU A 150 21.54 -9.48 -19.60
CA LEU A 150 22.07 -10.36 -18.54
C LEU A 150 23.61 -10.38 -18.44
N GLU A 151 24.32 -9.84 -19.42
CA GLU A 151 25.77 -9.61 -19.34
C GLU A 151 26.11 -8.43 -18.42
N GLN A 152 25.13 -7.57 -18.11
CA GLN A 152 25.28 -6.48 -17.14
C GLN A 152 25.21 -7.03 -15.71
N SER A 153 26.16 -6.63 -14.86
CA SER A 153 26.17 -7.00 -13.45
C SER A 153 25.34 -6.04 -12.61
N LEU A 154 24.39 -6.56 -11.83
CA LEU A 154 23.72 -5.79 -10.78
C LEU A 154 24.58 -5.74 -9.52
N SER A 155 24.57 -4.61 -8.82
CA SER A 155 25.21 -4.50 -7.51
C SER A 155 24.61 -5.46 -6.48
N VAL A 156 25.41 -5.89 -5.50
CA VAL A 156 24.94 -6.73 -4.38
C VAL A 156 23.77 -6.07 -3.64
N TYR A 157 23.80 -4.75 -3.51
CA TYR A 157 22.74 -3.97 -2.88
C TYR A 157 21.43 -4.03 -3.69
N ALA A 158 21.50 -3.89 -5.01
CA ALA A 158 20.34 -4.03 -5.88
C ALA A 158 19.74 -5.44 -5.82
N LEU A 159 20.57 -6.48 -5.81
CA LEU A 159 20.12 -7.87 -5.66
C LEU A 159 19.40 -8.10 -4.33
N MET A 160 19.90 -7.55 -3.21
CA MET A 160 19.24 -7.63 -1.91
C MET A 160 17.87 -6.94 -1.92
N GLN A 161 17.78 -5.73 -2.49
CA GLN A 161 16.50 -5.02 -2.59
C GLN A 161 15.50 -5.74 -3.51
N LEU A 162 15.98 -6.26 -4.64
CA LEU A 162 15.17 -6.99 -5.61
C LEU A 162 14.59 -8.25 -4.96
N ARG A 163 15.41 -9.01 -4.22
CA ARG A 163 14.98 -10.20 -3.46
C ARG A 163 13.85 -9.88 -2.51
N HIS A 164 14.03 -8.87 -1.65
CA HIS A 164 13.02 -8.52 -0.66
C HIS A 164 11.72 -8.02 -1.31
N SER A 165 11.84 -7.21 -2.37
CA SER A 165 10.68 -6.69 -3.10
C SER A 165 9.87 -7.80 -3.79
N LEU A 166 10.56 -8.79 -4.39
CA LEU A 166 9.91 -9.92 -5.05
C LEU A 166 9.28 -10.91 -4.06
N GLU A 167 9.89 -11.14 -2.89
CA GLU A 167 9.30 -11.96 -1.83
C GLU A 167 7.94 -11.41 -1.38
N VAL A 168 7.81 -10.09 -1.26
CA VAL A 168 6.54 -9.45 -0.89
C VAL A 168 5.51 -9.55 -2.02
N LEU A 169 5.93 -9.49 -3.29
CA LEU A 169 5.02 -9.60 -4.45
C LEU A 169 4.53 -11.02 -4.76
N ARG A 170 5.16 -12.06 -4.19
CA ARG A 170 4.85 -13.47 -4.46
C ARG A 170 3.68 -14.04 -3.63
N LYS A 171 3.27 -13.33 -2.59
CA LYS A 171 2.12 -13.69 -1.75
C LYS A 171 0.84 -13.04 -2.27
#